data_AF-Q1HVA8-F1
#
_entry.id   AF-Q1HVA8-F1
#
_cell.length_a   1.000
_cell.length_b   1.000
_cell.length_c   1.000
_cell.angle_alpha   90.00
_cell.angle_beta   90.00
_cell.angle_gamma   90.00
#
_symmetry.space_group_name_H-M   'P 1'
#
loop_
_entity.id
_entity.type
_entity.pdbx_description
1 polymer ?
#
loop_
_entity_poly.entity_id
_entity_poly.type
_entity_poly.pdbx_seq_one_letter_code
_entity_poly.pdbx_strand_id
1 'polypeptide(L)'
;WVDNCCVLACGTAPVLPKKTPTQTVPPTCYQELYKSCCRPAIGLNTMFPTDNIINPFCKIPSIRSDPHFVAGNGMRYDFMGKAGETYCLFSDETLHMNMHMIGVKSNPLRKATWMDAISIMYFPYYNITISAESPEGTPFTAAHGTITVNGKTMKSQKLSTMVRWHGLTVQRRKTRVFVSIEGLVELEVEVVRAAFWKGEDGPGQNYLNFKVVSLNATDNVHGVLGQTFRASFDRTEKDVAGKNGEGVIEGSMADYIASDILKADCRVSQFLGAKHSWSDAAVFEMGPLRSWVGEAGGDSNYAHDELME
;
A
#
# COMPACT_ATOMS: atom_id res chain seq x y z
N TRP A 1 31.08 -8.50 -26.81
CA TRP A 1 30.56 -8.90 -25.49
C TRP A 1 29.07 -8.69 -25.54
N VAL A 2 28.34 -9.75 -25.85
CA VAL A 2 26.88 -9.75 -25.95
C VAL A 2 26.39 -10.16 -24.57
N ASP A 3 25.61 -9.31 -23.91
CA ASP A 3 25.12 -9.51 -22.55
C ASP A 3 24.17 -10.73 -22.49
N ASN A 4 24.73 -11.91 -22.24
CA ASN A 4 24.00 -13.17 -22.01
C ASN A 4 23.31 -13.22 -20.63
N CYS A 5 23.11 -12.09 -19.95
CA CYS A 5 22.76 -12.11 -18.52
C CYS A 5 21.33 -12.52 -18.19
N CYS A 6 20.34 -12.46 -19.09
CA CYS A 6 18.97 -12.82 -18.71
C CYS A 6 18.17 -13.39 -19.91
N VAL A 7 18.29 -14.69 -20.18
CA VAL A 7 17.35 -15.48 -21.00
C VAL A 7 16.58 -16.45 -20.09
N LEU A 8 15.99 -15.93 -19.01
CA LEU A 8 15.07 -16.72 -18.17
C LEU A 8 13.65 -16.45 -18.64
N ALA A 9 12.92 -17.52 -18.99
CA ALA A 9 11.51 -17.40 -19.34
C ALA A 9 10.69 -16.98 -18.11
N CYS A 10 9.70 -16.10 -18.30
CA CYS A 10 8.81 -15.70 -17.21
C CYS A 10 8.14 -16.95 -16.59
N GLY A 11 8.24 -17.12 -15.27
CA GLY A 11 7.72 -18.29 -14.55
C GLY A 11 8.76 -19.32 -14.10
N THR A 12 10.03 -19.22 -14.48
CA THR A 12 11.09 -20.06 -13.89
C THR A 12 11.57 -19.48 -12.56
N ALA A 13 11.73 -20.32 -11.53
CA ALA A 13 12.40 -19.90 -10.30
C ALA A 13 13.82 -19.41 -10.63
N PRO A 14 14.26 -18.23 -10.17
CA PRO A 14 15.65 -17.84 -10.31
C PRO A 14 16.46 -18.87 -9.55
N VAL A 15 17.30 -19.61 -10.28
CA VAL A 15 18.35 -20.40 -9.65
C VAL A 15 19.26 -19.39 -8.99
N LEU A 16 19.14 -19.20 -7.67
CA LEU A 16 20.14 -18.46 -6.92
C LEU A 16 21.44 -19.23 -7.10
N PRO A 17 22.45 -18.71 -7.83
CA PRO A 17 23.75 -19.33 -7.81
C PRO A 17 24.21 -19.31 -6.36
N LYS A 18 24.58 -20.48 -5.81
CA LYS A 18 25.23 -20.55 -4.49
C LYS A 18 26.33 -19.50 -4.48
N LYS A 19 26.30 -18.57 -3.50
CA LYS A 19 27.31 -17.53 -3.31
C LYS A 19 28.69 -18.17 -3.46
N THR A 20 29.31 -17.95 -4.61
CA THR A 20 30.71 -18.30 -4.86
C THR A 20 31.45 -16.97 -4.79
N PRO A 21 32.64 -16.87 -4.15
CA PRO A 21 33.25 -15.59 -3.77
C PRO A 21 33.56 -14.62 -4.92
N THR A 22 33.35 -15.02 -6.17
CA THR A 22 33.83 -14.33 -7.38
C THR A 22 32.74 -13.95 -8.39
N GLN A 23 31.45 -14.15 -8.09
CA GLN A 23 30.38 -13.79 -9.04
C GLN A 23 29.49 -12.66 -8.51
N THR A 24 29.83 -11.42 -8.88
CA THR A 24 28.94 -10.26 -8.77
C THR A 24 28.01 -10.24 -9.98
N VAL A 25 26.87 -10.91 -9.89
CA VAL A 25 25.78 -10.63 -10.84
C VAL A 25 25.25 -9.24 -10.50
N PRO A 26 25.26 -8.28 -11.44
CA PRO A 26 24.86 -6.92 -11.11
C PRO A 26 23.36 -6.88 -10.78
N PRO A 27 22.95 -6.16 -9.73
CA PRO A 27 21.55 -6.02 -9.34
C PRO A 27 20.62 -5.52 -10.46
N THR A 28 21.18 -4.88 -11.48
CA THR A 28 20.48 -4.43 -12.68
C THR A 28 19.79 -5.57 -13.46
N CYS A 29 20.33 -6.80 -13.52
CA CYS A 29 19.66 -7.89 -14.27
C CYS A 29 18.35 -8.33 -13.60
N TYR A 30 18.31 -8.34 -12.26
CA TYR A 30 17.11 -8.70 -11.51
C TYR A 30 16.01 -7.67 -11.69
N GLN A 31 16.35 -6.38 -11.71
CA GLN A 31 15.39 -5.31 -11.97
C GLN A 31 14.86 -5.36 -13.41
N GLU A 32 15.70 -5.59 -14.41
CA GLU A 32 15.24 -5.70 -15.81
C GLU A 32 14.39 -6.95 -16.07
N LEU A 33 14.68 -8.08 -15.40
CA LEU A 33 13.83 -9.28 -15.45
C LEU A 33 12.48 -9.05 -14.76
N TYR A 34 12.45 -8.36 -13.61
CA TYR A 34 11.22 -7.99 -12.91
C TYR A 34 10.38 -7.01 -13.75
N LYS A 35 11.01 -5.99 -14.33
CA LYS A 35 10.37 -5.01 -15.23
C LYS A 35 9.84 -5.64 -16.51
N SER A 36 10.46 -6.69 -17.04
CA SER A 36 10.02 -7.38 -18.26
C SER A 36 8.97 -8.47 -18.01
N CYS A 37 9.03 -9.18 -16.88
CA CYS A 37 8.09 -10.25 -16.52
C CYS A 37 6.93 -9.86 -15.59
N CYS A 38 6.91 -8.63 -15.05
CA CYS A 38 5.80 -8.06 -14.28
C CYS A 38 5.26 -6.78 -14.96
N ARG A 39 5.29 -6.70 -16.30
CA ARG A 39 4.81 -5.52 -17.04
C ARG A 39 3.32 -5.28 -16.79
N PRO A 40 2.87 -4.01 -16.74
CA PRO A 40 1.44 -3.71 -16.78
C PRO A 40 0.82 -4.24 -18.07
N ALA A 41 -0.40 -4.75 -18.00
CA ALA A 41 -1.25 -4.88 -19.17
C ALA A 41 -1.59 -3.47 -19.71
N ILE A 42 -0.70 -2.90 -20.52
CA ILE A 42 -0.98 -1.66 -21.24
C ILE A 42 -1.94 -2.01 -22.37
N GLY A 43 -3.21 -1.65 -22.23
CA GLY A 43 -4.13 -1.30 -23.33
C GLY A 43 -4.12 -2.16 -24.59
N LEU A 44 -3.94 -3.48 -24.51
CA LEU A 44 -4.01 -4.35 -25.68
C LEU A 44 -5.43 -4.88 -25.86
N ASN A 45 -6.15 -4.19 -26.70
CA ASN A 45 -7.38 -4.66 -27.32
C ASN A 45 -7.06 -5.76 -28.34
N THR A 46 -6.60 -6.95 -27.93
CA THR A 46 -6.41 -8.09 -28.84
C THR A 46 -6.54 -9.44 -28.11
N MET A 47 -7.72 -10.04 -28.23
CA MET A 47 -7.95 -11.40 -28.74
C MET A 47 -6.71 -12.33 -28.82
N PHE A 48 -6.24 -12.88 -27.70
CA PHE A 48 -5.45 -14.13 -27.66
C PHE A 48 -5.82 -14.95 -26.41
N PRO A 49 -5.79 -16.29 -26.50
CA PRO A 49 -6.43 -17.17 -25.53
C PRO A 49 -5.60 -17.33 -24.26
N THR A 50 -6.34 -17.46 -23.16
CA THR A 50 -5.97 -17.88 -21.82
C THR A 50 -4.74 -18.79 -21.74
N ASP A 51 -3.65 -18.25 -21.23
CA ASP A 51 -2.68 -18.95 -20.38
C ASP A 51 -1.99 -17.88 -19.52
N ASN A 52 -2.68 -17.46 -18.46
CA ASN A 52 -2.12 -16.56 -17.44
C ASN A 52 -1.01 -17.30 -16.69
N ILE A 53 0.22 -17.21 -17.20
CA ILE A 53 1.42 -17.65 -16.47
C ILE A 53 1.61 -16.66 -15.31
N ILE A 54 1.01 -16.98 -14.17
CA ILE A 54 1.16 -16.26 -12.91
C ILE A 54 2.63 -16.33 -12.49
N ASN A 55 3.31 -15.20 -12.44
CA ASN A 55 4.69 -15.13 -11.96
C ASN A 55 4.72 -14.98 -10.42
N PRO A 56 5.17 -16.00 -9.65
CA PRO A 56 5.16 -15.98 -8.18
C PRO A 56 6.12 -14.92 -7.57
N PHE A 57 6.92 -14.25 -8.40
CA PHE A 57 7.83 -13.18 -8.02
C PHE A 57 7.19 -11.79 -8.05
N CYS A 58 6.08 -11.57 -8.76
CA CYS A 58 5.38 -10.29 -8.71
C CYS A 58 4.67 -10.17 -7.35
N LYS A 59 5.19 -9.31 -6.47
CA LYS A 59 4.67 -9.13 -5.11
C LYS A 59 3.74 -7.93 -5.09
N ILE A 60 2.61 -8.09 -4.41
CA ILE A 60 1.60 -7.04 -4.35
C ILE A 60 1.95 -6.08 -3.20
N PRO A 61 2.13 -4.78 -3.46
CA PRO A 61 2.41 -3.82 -2.41
C PRO A 61 1.29 -3.82 -1.39
N SER A 62 1.65 -3.94 -0.11
CA SER A 62 0.66 -4.18 0.93
C SER A 62 1.17 -3.82 2.32
N ILE A 63 0.22 -3.68 3.24
CA ILE A 63 0.44 -3.52 4.67
C ILE A 63 -0.42 -4.56 5.38
N ARG A 64 0.19 -5.38 6.24
CA ARG A 64 -0.52 -6.44 6.95
C ARG A 64 -0.08 -6.54 8.40
N SER A 65 -0.98 -6.99 9.28
CA SER A 65 -0.68 -7.21 10.70
C SER A 65 -0.13 -5.94 11.37
N ASP A 66 1.05 -6.01 11.99
CA ASP A 66 1.58 -5.08 12.97
C ASP A 66 2.78 -4.25 12.48
N PRO A 67 2.48 -3.24 11.67
CA PRO A 67 2.29 -3.36 10.23
C PRO A 67 3.59 -3.78 9.50
N HIS A 68 3.51 -4.91 8.79
CA HIS A 68 4.53 -5.34 7.83
C HIS A 68 4.24 -4.77 6.45
N PHE A 69 5.23 -4.10 5.86
CA PHE A 69 5.13 -3.48 4.54
C PHE A 69 5.73 -4.37 3.46
N VAL A 70 5.10 -4.36 2.29
CA VAL A 70 5.65 -4.85 1.03
C VAL A 70 5.67 -3.67 0.07
N ALA A 71 6.87 -3.28 -0.37
CA ALA A 71 7.13 -2.18 -1.30
C ALA A 71 6.67 -2.49 -2.74
N GLY A 72 6.63 -1.44 -3.59
CA GLY A 72 6.39 -1.54 -5.04
C GLY A 72 7.26 -2.60 -5.75
N ASN A 73 8.52 -2.69 -5.36
CA ASN A 73 9.50 -3.66 -5.89
C ASN A 73 9.52 -5.00 -5.12
N GLY A 74 8.58 -5.23 -4.20
CA GLY A 74 8.46 -6.45 -3.41
C GLY A 74 9.35 -6.53 -2.16
N MET A 75 10.17 -5.52 -1.88
CA MET A 75 10.97 -5.46 -0.66
C MET A 75 10.09 -5.41 0.58
N ARG A 76 10.47 -6.14 1.63
CA ARG A 76 9.77 -6.18 2.92
C ARG A 76 10.48 -5.33 3.94
N TYR A 77 9.72 -4.64 4.77
CA TYR A 77 10.22 -3.84 5.88
C TYR A 77 9.09 -3.53 6.85
N ASP A 78 9.46 -3.13 8.06
CA ASP A 78 8.47 -2.71 9.06
C ASP A 78 8.41 -1.19 9.14
N PHE A 79 7.22 -0.66 9.36
CA PHE A 79 7.03 0.72 9.78
C PHE A 79 6.06 0.73 10.96
N MET A 80 6.57 0.42 12.14
CA MET A 80 5.80 0.36 13.38
C MET A 80 5.11 1.70 13.66
N GLY A 81 5.84 2.81 13.56
CA GLY A 81 5.25 4.09 13.91
C GLY A 81 4.91 4.16 15.41
N LYS A 82 4.03 5.09 15.78
CA LYS A 82 3.58 5.29 17.16
C LYS A 82 2.06 5.32 17.23
N ALA A 83 1.53 4.68 18.27
CA ALA A 83 0.09 4.69 18.53
C ALA A 83 -0.45 6.12 18.72
N GLY A 84 -1.58 6.40 18.08
CA GLY A 84 -2.25 7.70 18.06
C GLY A 84 -1.72 8.68 17.01
N GLU A 85 -0.64 8.34 16.29
CA GLU A 85 -0.09 9.18 15.24
C GLU A 85 -0.68 8.82 13.87
N THR A 86 -0.72 9.83 12.99
CA THR A 86 -1.07 9.66 11.57
C THR A 86 0.17 9.85 10.72
N TYR A 87 0.37 8.99 9.71
CA TYR A 87 1.50 9.03 8.80
C TYR A 87 1.08 9.11 7.34
N CYS A 88 1.83 9.89 6.56
CA CYS A 88 1.77 9.93 5.11
C CYS A 88 2.24 8.62 4.50
N LEU A 89 1.28 7.80 4.09
CA LEU A 89 1.54 6.52 3.44
C LEU A 89 1.99 6.71 1.99
N PHE A 90 1.29 7.59 1.28
CA PHE A 90 1.48 7.87 -0.14
C PHE A 90 1.20 9.35 -0.39
N SER A 91 2.07 10.04 -1.11
CA SER A 91 1.81 11.40 -1.57
C SER A 91 2.40 11.63 -2.94
N ASP A 92 1.52 11.99 -3.86
CA ASP A 92 1.84 12.44 -5.20
C ASP A 92 1.04 13.72 -5.50
N GLU A 93 1.16 14.28 -6.69
CA GLU A 93 0.57 15.56 -7.08
C GLU A 93 -0.95 15.61 -6.84
N THR A 94 -1.68 14.58 -7.26
CA THR A 94 -3.16 14.54 -7.21
C THR A 94 -3.72 13.48 -6.25
N LEU A 95 -2.88 12.61 -5.71
CA LEU A 95 -3.28 11.51 -4.82
C LEU A 95 -2.47 11.53 -3.53
N HIS A 96 -3.15 11.53 -2.40
CA HIS A 96 -2.52 11.43 -1.09
C HIS A 96 -3.26 10.42 -0.22
N MET A 97 -2.53 9.64 0.55
CA MET A 97 -3.08 8.69 1.49
C MET A 97 -2.37 8.81 2.83
N ASN A 98 -3.16 8.90 3.90
CA ASN A 98 -2.66 8.80 5.26
C ASN A 98 -3.11 7.50 5.90
N MET A 99 -2.31 6.99 6.83
CA MET A 99 -2.68 5.89 7.72
C MET A 99 -2.64 6.37 9.17
N HIS A 100 -3.64 6.00 9.97
CA HIS A 100 -3.64 6.22 11.41
C HIS A 100 -3.28 4.92 12.14
N MET A 101 -2.48 5.08 13.19
CA MET A 101 -1.91 3.97 13.95
C MET A 101 -2.56 3.86 15.32
N ILE A 102 -2.90 2.64 15.72
CA ILE A 102 -3.25 2.27 17.10
C ILE A 102 -2.16 1.40 17.71
N GLY A 103 -2.22 1.19 19.02
CA GLY A 103 -1.29 0.32 19.72
C GLY A 103 -1.97 -0.61 20.71
N VAL A 104 -1.15 -1.39 21.40
CA VAL A 104 -1.58 -2.32 22.45
C VAL A 104 -2.36 -1.56 23.52
N LYS A 105 -3.58 -2.02 23.83
CA LYS A 105 -4.44 -1.40 24.85
C LYS A 105 -4.24 -1.96 26.26
N SER A 106 -3.96 -3.26 26.36
CA SER A 106 -3.99 -4.00 27.62
C SER A 106 -2.64 -4.04 28.34
N ASN A 107 -1.54 -3.87 27.63
CA ASN A 107 -0.18 -4.02 28.16
C ASN A 107 0.70 -2.81 27.78
N PRO A 108 1.03 -1.91 28.73
CA PRO A 108 1.86 -0.73 28.45
C PRO A 108 3.35 -1.06 28.22
N LEU A 109 3.80 -2.28 28.54
CA LEU A 109 5.19 -2.71 28.33
C LEU A 109 5.43 -3.22 26.91
N ARG A 110 4.39 -3.66 26.20
CA ARG A 110 4.50 -4.13 24.82
C ARG A 110 4.29 -2.99 23.84
N LYS A 111 5.23 -2.83 22.90
CA LYS A 111 5.17 -1.82 21.84
C LYS A 111 4.92 -2.52 20.51
N ALA A 112 3.64 -2.65 20.16
CA ALA A 112 3.19 -3.07 18.84
C ALA A 112 2.09 -2.11 18.38
N THR A 113 1.96 -1.97 17.08
CA THR A 113 1.01 -1.04 16.46
C THR A 113 0.28 -1.71 15.31
N TRP A 114 -0.87 -1.16 14.96
CA TRP A 114 -1.66 -1.59 13.81
C TRP A 114 -2.24 -0.37 13.13
N MET A 115 -2.50 -0.46 11.83
CA MET A 115 -3.27 0.56 11.12
C MET A 115 -4.75 0.34 11.37
N ASP A 116 -5.49 1.33 11.87
CA ASP A 116 -6.95 1.23 12.05
C ASP A 116 -7.75 2.18 11.16
N ALA A 117 -7.12 3.16 10.52
CA ALA A 117 -7.77 3.99 9.52
C ALA A 117 -6.83 4.34 8.37
N ILE A 118 -7.41 4.53 7.19
CA ILE A 118 -6.74 5.06 6.00
C ILE A 118 -7.61 6.15 5.37
N SER A 119 -6.98 7.23 4.93
CA SER A 119 -7.60 8.20 4.02
C SER A 119 -7.05 8.08 2.61
N ILE A 120 -7.88 8.41 1.63
CA ILE A 120 -7.50 8.54 0.23
C ILE A 120 -8.08 9.88 -0.24
N MET A 121 -7.20 10.85 -0.48
CA MET A 121 -7.52 12.19 -0.96
C MET A 121 -7.11 12.27 -2.42
N TYR A 122 -8.10 12.40 -3.31
CA TYR A 122 -7.93 12.60 -4.74
C TYR A 122 -8.39 13.99 -5.12
N PHE A 123 -7.43 14.88 -5.39
CA PHE A 123 -7.70 16.28 -5.66
C PHE A 123 -8.22 16.51 -7.07
N PRO A 124 -9.17 17.45 -7.29
CA PRO A 124 -9.97 18.20 -6.32
C PRO A 124 -11.34 17.54 -6.06
N TYR A 125 -11.45 16.21 -6.05
CA TYR A 125 -12.74 15.54 -6.19
C TYR A 125 -13.21 14.80 -4.94
N TYR A 126 -12.38 13.92 -4.40
CA TYR A 126 -12.84 12.92 -3.42
C TYR A 126 -11.90 12.79 -2.24
N ASN A 127 -12.48 12.83 -1.04
CA ASN A 127 -11.86 12.40 0.21
C ASN A 127 -12.60 11.16 0.70
N ILE A 128 -11.89 10.05 0.78
CA ILE A 128 -12.41 8.76 1.23
C ILE A 128 -11.73 8.42 2.55
N THR A 129 -12.49 7.99 3.55
CA THR A 129 -11.94 7.47 4.79
C THR A 129 -12.49 6.08 5.04
N ILE A 130 -11.61 5.14 5.37
CA ILE A 130 -11.97 3.78 5.78
C ILE A 130 -11.37 3.57 7.17
N SER A 131 -12.20 3.30 8.16
CA SER A 131 -11.77 2.95 9.51
C SER A 131 -12.22 1.53 9.89
N ALA A 132 -11.44 0.86 10.73
CA ALA A 132 -11.74 -0.44 11.32
C ALA A 132 -12.78 -0.35 12.44
N GLU A 133 -13.06 0.87 12.91
CA GLU A 133 -14.03 1.15 13.97
C GLU A 133 -15.41 0.59 13.62
N SER A 134 -15.98 -0.13 14.57
CA SER A 134 -17.33 -0.70 14.48
C SER A 134 -18.10 -0.33 15.75
N PRO A 135 -19.42 -0.08 15.66
CA PRO A 135 -20.24 0.14 16.85
C PRO A 135 -20.07 -0.98 17.88
N GLU A 136 -20.15 -0.63 19.16
CA GLU A 136 -20.11 -1.61 20.23
C GLU A 136 -21.22 -2.68 20.05
N GLY A 137 -20.89 -3.93 20.34
CA GLY A 137 -21.83 -5.05 20.17
C GLY A 137 -22.04 -5.51 18.73
N THR A 138 -21.33 -4.95 17.74
CA THR A 138 -21.41 -5.42 16.34
C THR A 138 -21.05 -6.92 16.26
N PRO A 139 -21.99 -7.79 15.83
CA PRO A 139 -21.73 -9.22 15.73
C PRO A 139 -20.67 -9.56 14.68
N PHE A 140 -19.87 -10.59 14.91
CA PHE A 140 -18.81 -11.03 13.97
C PHE A 140 -19.30 -11.31 12.54
N THR A 141 -20.58 -11.64 12.36
CA THR A 141 -21.21 -11.93 11.06
C THR A 141 -21.71 -10.68 10.33
N ALA A 142 -21.72 -9.53 10.99
CA ALA A 142 -22.16 -8.25 10.45
C ALA A 142 -21.06 -7.59 9.59
N ALA A 143 -21.40 -6.46 8.99
CA ALA A 143 -20.41 -5.62 8.35
C ALA A 143 -19.65 -4.83 9.42
N HIS A 144 -18.32 -4.77 9.29
CA HIS A 144 -17.45 -4.03 10.17
C HIS A 144 -16.81 -2.84 9.42
N GLY A 145 -16.26 -1.93 10.22
CA GLY A 145 -15.63 -0.71 9.74
C GLY A 145 -16.62 0.39 9.35
N THR A 146 -16.09 1.60 9.20
CA THR A 146 -16.83 2.77 8.71
C THR A 146 -16.16 3.29 7.45
N ILE A 147 -16.97 3.58 6.42
CA ILE A 147 -16.49 4.12 5.15
C ILE A 147 -17.22 5.43 4.91
N THR A 148 -16.49 6.50 4.63
CA THR A 148 -17.05 7.79 4.22
C THR A 148 -16.49 8.23 2.88
N VAL A 149 -17.31 8.92 2.09
CA VAL A 149 -16.90 9.60 0.86
C VAL A 149 -17.38 11.05 0.98
N ASN A 150 -16.46 12.00 0.94
CA ASN A 150 -16.70 13.43 1.18
C ASN A 150 -17.50 13.67 2.47
N GLY A 151 -17.14 12.97 3.56
CA GLY A 151 -17.79 13.05 4.87
C GLY A 151 -19.13 12.31 4.98
N LYS A 152 -19.66 11.73 3.89
CA LYS A 152 -20.91 10.98 3.91
C LYS A 152 -20.67 9.49 4.10
N THR A 153 -21.24 8.92 5.16
CA THR A 153 -21.11 7.49 5.47
C THR A 153 -21.82 6.60 4.45
N MET A 154 -21.10 5.60 3.95
CA MET A 154 -21.64 4.55 3.08
C MET A 154 -22.32 3.46 3.91
N LYS A 155 -23.61 3.23 3.67
CA LYS A 155 -24.36 2.13 4.29
C LYS A 155 -23.84 0.77 3.80
N SER A 156 -24.01 -0.26 4.63
CA SER A 156 -23.77 -1.65 4.25
C SER A 156 -25.08 -2.34 3.90
N GLN A 157 -25.08 -3.18 2.85
CA GLN A 157 -26.18 -4.07 2.47
C GLN A 157 -25.76 -5.53 2.59
N LYS A 158 -26.73 -6.47 2.53
CA LYS A 158 -26.53 -7.91 2.84
C LYS A 158 -25.34 -8.58 2.13
N LEU A 159 -25.09 -8.27 0.86
CA LEU A 159 -24.04 -8.90 0.05
C LEU A 159 -22.89 -7.94 -0.26
N SER A 160 -23.22 -6.81 -0.87
CA SER A 160 -22.28 -5.71 -1.09
C SER A 160 -23.06 -4.42 -1.36
N THR A 161 -22.40 -3.29 -1.16
CA THR A 161 -22.87 -1.97 -1.61
C THR A 161 -21.79 -1.40 -2.50
N MET A 162 -22.15 -1.00 -3.71
CA MET A 162 -21.22 -0.40 -4.65
C MET A 162 -21.75 0.96 -5.05
N VAL A 163 -20.87 1.95 -5.07
CA VAL A 163 -21.21 3.26 -5.61
C VAL A 163 -20.17 3.71 -6.61
N ARG A 164 -20.64 4.39 -7.66
CA ARG A 164 -19.83 4.94 -8.73
C ARG A 164 -20.15 6.41 -8.93
N TRP A 165 -19.12 7.24 -9.01
CA TRP A 165 -19.22 8.67 -9.28
C TRP A 165 -18.02 9.10 -10.11
N HIS A 166 -18.23 9.60 -11.33
CA HIS A 166 -17.20 10.23 -12.18
C HIS A 166 -15.77 9.69 -11.98
N GLY A 167 -15.50 8.46 -12.45
CA GLY A 167 -14.20 7.80 -12.33
C GLY A 167 -13.90 7.12 -10.98
N LEU A 168 -14.63 7.43 -9.90
CA LEU A 168 -14.55 6.72 -8.62
C LEU A 168 -15.50 5.53 -8.57
N THR A 169 -15.02 4.37 -8.13
CA THR A 169 -15.81 3.23 -7.70
C THR A 169 -15.42 2.82 -6.29
N VAL A 170 -16.38 2.75 -5.37
CA VAL A 170 -16.20 2.19 -4.03
C VAL A 170 -17.15 1.01 -3.83
N GLN A 171 -16.61 -0.19 -3.62
CA GLN A 171 -17.38 -1.38 -3.29
C GLN A 171 -17.12 -1.80 -1.85
N ARG A 172 -18.15 -1.72 -1.01
CA ARG A 172 -18.16 -2.23 0.36
C ARG A 172 -18.75 -3.63 0.42
N ARG A 173 -18.01 -4.58 0.99
CA ARG A 173 -18.49 -5.88 1.47
C ARG A 173 -18.51 -5.87 3.01
N LYS A 174 -18.79 -7.02 3.65
CA LYS A 174 -18.85 -7.10 5.11
C LYS A 174 -17.58 -6.63 5.81
N THR A 175 -16.41 -7.05 5.33
CA THR A 175 -15.11 -6.67 5.90
C THR A 175 -14.07 -6.29 4.87
N ARG A 176 -14.48 -6.08 3.62
CA ARG A 176 -13.57 -5.64 2.57
C ARG A 176 -14.13 -4.44 1.87
N VAL A 177 -13.27 -3.51 1.51
CA VAL A 177 -13.58 -2.31 0.76
C VAL A 177 -12.64 -2.27 -0.43
N PHE A 178 -13.20 -2.15 -1.61
CA PHE A 178 -12.46 -1.97 -2.85
C PHE A 178 -12.66 -0.53 -3.30
N VAL A 179 -11.57 0.18 -3.57
CA VAL A 179 -11.59 1.55 -4.07
C VAL A 179 -10.86 1.56 -5.41
N SER A 180 -11.48 2.12 -6.44
CA SER A 180 -10.88 2.30 -7.75
C SER A 180 -11.11 3.74 -8.20
N ILE A 181 -10.04 4.43 -8.57
CA ILE A 181 -10.07 5.72 -9.26
C ILE A 181 -9.51 5.46 -10.65
N GLU A 182 -10.35 5.66 -11.65
CA GLU A 182 -10.09 5.35 -13.05
C GLU A 182 -8.75 5.94 -13.52
N GLY A 183 -7.91 5.08 -14.09
CA GLY A 183 -6.59 5.46 -14.61
C GLY A 183 -5.57 5.88 -13.55
N LEU A 184 -5.87 5.74 -12.25
CA LEU A 184 -5.00 6.21 -11.18
C LEU A 184 -4.67 5.14 -10.13
N VAL A 185 -5.66 4.53 -9.48
CA VAL A 185 -5.37 3.58 -8.39
C VAL A 185 -6.49 2.58 -8.16
N GLU A 186 -6.13 1.35 -7.82
CA GLU A 186 -7.03 0.33 -7.32
C GLU A 186 -6.49 -0.27 -6.01
N LEU A 187 -7.33 -0.26 -4.98
CA LEU A 187 -6.98 -0.61 -3.61
C LEU A 187 -7.96 -1.65 -3.05
N GLU A 188 -7.45 -2.55 -2.23
CA GLU A 188 -8.23 -3.45 -1.38
C GLU A 188 -7.87 -3.20 0.09
N VAL A 189 -8.88 -2.90 0.90
CA VAL A 189 -8.75 -2.71 2.35
C VAL A 189 -9.60 -3.75 3.05
N GLU A 190 -9.02 -4.49 3.97
CA GLU A 190 -9.70 -5.51 4.77
C GLU A 190 -9.75 -5.08 6.23
N VAL A 191 -10.95 -5.05 6.81
CA VAL A 191 -11.16 -4.89 8.24
C VAL A 191 -10.95 -6.24 8.91
N VAL A 192 -9.81 -6.41 9.57
CA VAL A 192 -9.54 -7.58 10.39
C VAL A 192 -10.29 -7.45 11.70
N ARG A 193 -11.18 -8.41 11.95
CA ARG A 193 -11.94 -8.50 13.19
C ARG A 193 -10.98 -9.00 14.27
N ALA A 194 -10.42 -8.10 15.06
CA ALA A 194 -9.51 -8.42 16.16
C ALA A 194 -9.99 -7.84 17.50
N ALA A 195 -11.16 -7.18 17.53
CA ALA A 195 -11.76 -6.67 18.76
C ALA A 195 -12.04 -7.75 19.83
N PHE A 196 -12.08 -9.03 19.44
CA PHE A 196 -12.23 -10.16 20.37
C PHE A 196 -10.89 -10.69 20.89
N TRP A 197 -9.75 -10.24 20.36
CA TRP A 197 -8.42 -10.53 20.89
C TRP A 197 -8.14 -9.62 22.09
N LYS A 198 -8.88 -9.88 23.18
CA LYS A 198 -8.78 -9.15 24.45
C LYS A 198 -7.64 -9.63 25.35
N GLY A 199 -6.85 -10.61 24.90
CA GLY A 199 -5.69 -11.10 25.62
C GLY A 199 -4.67 -10.01 25.88
N GLU A 200 -3.78 -10.26 26.82
CA GLU A 200 -2.56 -9.48 26.99
C GLU A 200 -1.82 -9.56 25.64
N ASP A 201 -1.60 -8.40 25.00
CA ASP A 201 -0.80 -8.20 23.78
C ASP A 201 -1.50 -8.01 22.42
N GLY A 202 -2.83 -8.09 22.34
CA GLY A 202 -3.58 -7.79 21.11
C GLY A 202 -3.92 -6.30 20.93
N PRO A 203 -4.39 -5.88 19.74
CA PRO A 203 -4.88 -4.51 19.53
C PRO A 203 -6.13 -4.18 20.35
N GLY A 204 -6.87 -5.19 20.83
CA GLY A 204 -8.12 -5.01 21.58
C GLY A 204 -9.23 -4.29 20.80
N GLN A 205 -9.02 -4.07 19.50
CA GLN A 205 -9.96 -3.50 18.53
C GLN A 205 -9.64 -4.06 17.14
N ASN A 206 -10.50 -3.78 16.17
CA ASN A 206 -10.24 -4.15 14.78
C ASN A 206 -9.12 -3.27 14.18
N TYR A 207 -8.47 -3.80 13.15
CA TYR A 207 -7.46 -3.09 12.38
C TYR A 207 -7.64 -3.35 10.87
N LEU A 208 -6.81 -2.73 10.04
CA LEU A 208 -6.87 -2.79 8.59
C LEU A 208 -5.65 -3.53 8.02
N ASN A 209 -5.91 -4.43 7.07
CA ASN A 209 -4.92 -4.77 6.05
C ASN A 209 -5.18 -3.93 4.81
N PHE A 210 -4.12 -3.58 4.09
CA PHE A 210 -4.17 -2.75 2.90
C PHE A 210 -3.37 -3.39 1.77
N LYS A 211 -3.86 -3.25 0.54
CA LYS A 211 -3.24 -3.80 -0.66
C LYS A 211 -3.45 -2.85 -1.83
N VAL A 212 -2.38 -2.60 -2.57
CA VAL A 212 -2.40 -1.84 -3.83
C VAL A 212 -2.49 -2.84 -4.98
N VAL A 213 -3.64 -2.89 -5.64
CA VAL A 213 -3.86 -3.75 -6.82
C VAL A 213 -3.23 -3.11 -8.05
N SER A 214 -3.45 -1.83 -8.26
CA SER A 214 -2.77 -1.05 -9.30
C SER A 214 -2.64 0.41 -8.86
N LEU A 215 -1.66 1.11 -9.42
CA LEU A 215 -1.34 2.48 -9.08
C LEU A 215 -0.55 3.13 -10.21
N ASN A 216 -0.90 4.36 -10.56
CA ASN A 216 -0.08 5.25 -11.38
C ASN A 216 0.52 6.32 -10.48
N ALA A 217 1.83 6.53 -10.59
CA ALA A 217 2.56 7.53 -9.80
C ALA A 217 3.55 8.31 -10.66
N THR A 218 3.79 9.57 -10.32
CA THR A 218 4.86 10.39 -10.90
C THR A 218 6.22 10.00 -10.32
N ASP A 219 7.31 10.49 -10.91
CA ASP A 219 8.66 10.32 -10.34
C ASP A 219 8.88 11.16 -9.06
N ASN A 220 7.97 12.07 -8.73
CA ASN A 220 8.03 12.87 -7.50
C ASN A 220 7.39 12.15 -6.29
N VAL A 221 6.65 11.06 -6.50
CA VAL A 221 5.89 10.36 -5.45
C VAL A 221 6.72 10.08 -4.19
N HIS A 222 6.13 10.35 -3.02
CA HIS A 222 6.75 10.14 -1.71
C HIS A 222 5.76 9.52 -0.71
N GLY A 223 6.11 9.45 0.57
CA GLY A 223 5.37 8.75 1.61
C GLY A 223 6.01 7.40 1.95
N VAL A 224 5.64 6.83 3.09
CA VAL A 224 6.25 5.60 3.65
C VAL A 224 6.32 4.49 2.60
N LEU A 225 5.18 4.23 1.94
CA LEU A 225 5.09 3.29 0.83
C LEU A 225 5.32 3.99 -0.52
N GLY A 226 4.82 5.22 -0.67
CA GLY A 226 4.81 5.93 -1.95
C GLY A 226 6.18 6.11 -2.59
N GLN A 227 7.21 6.44 -1.80
CA GLN A 227 8.57 6.64 -2.30
C GLN A 227 9.15 5.39 -2.99
N THR A 228 8.59 4.20 -2.71
CA THR A 228 9.03 2.93 -3.28
C THR A 228 8.56 2.71 -4.71
N PHE A 229 7.66 3.56 -5.21
CA PHE A 229 7.17 3.53 -6.59
C PHE A 229 7.96 4.43 -7.54
N ARG A 230 8.87 5.28 -7.02
CA ARG A 230 9.74 6.13 -7.85
C ARG A 230 10.70 5.29 -8.68
N ALA A 231 10.96 5.71 -9.92
CA ALA A 231 11.96 5.03 -10.76
C ALA A 231 13.38 5.07 -10.20
N SER A 232 13.71 6.13 -9.44
CA SER A 232 15.02 6.32 -8.80
C SER A 232 15.17 5.53 -7.50
N PHE A 233 14.12 4.84 -7.03
CA PHE A 233 14.19 4.06 -5.80
C PHE A 233 14.99 2.77 -6.01
N ASP A 234 16.31 2.87 -5.84
CA ASP A 234 17.23 1.74 -5.87
C ASP A 234 17.59 1.27 -4.46
N ARG A 235 17.53 -0.04 -4.27
CA ARG A 235 17.47 -0.72 -2.97
C ARG A 235 18.30 -1.99 -2.93
N THR A 236 19.20 -2.14 -3.89
CA THR A 236 20.06 -3.32 -3.98
C THR A 236 21.20 -3.30 -2.95
N GLU A 237 21.32 -2.22 -2.16
CA GLU A 237 22.45 -1.95 -1.27
C GLU A 237 22.08 -1.49 0.16
N LYS A 238 20.80 -1.46 0.56
CA LYS A 238 20.42 -0.97 1.91
C LYS A 238 19.81 -2.07 2.76
N ASP A 239 20.51 -2.42 3.84
CA ASP A 239 20.00 -3.30 4.88
C ASP A 239 18.79 -2.66 5.56
N VAL A 240 17.71 -3.43 5.70
CA VAL A 240 16.59 -3.09 6.59
C VAL A 240 17.17 -3.12 8.00
N ALA A 241 17.31 -1.96 8.62
CA ALA A 241 18.11 -1.82 9.86
C ALA A 241 17.24 -1.64 11.11
N GLY A 242 15.94 -1.41 10.95
CA GLY A 242 15.06 -1.13 12.06
C GLY A 242 13.58 -1.27 11.73
N LYS A 243 12.77 -0.98 12.74
CA LYS A 243 11.33 -1.23 12.78
C LYS A 243 10.45 -0.07 12.31
N ASN A 244 11.03 1.09 12.00
CA ASN A 244 10.33 2.27 11.46
C ASN A 244 10.83 2.63 10.06
N GLY A 245 11.14 1.60 9.27
CA GLY A 245 11.68 1.75 7.93
C GLY A 245 13.09 2.31 7.93
N GLU A 246 13.86 2.21 9.01
CA GLU A 246 15.26 2.63 8.99
C GLU A 246 16.02 1.84 7.92
N GLY A 247 16.83 2.56 7.15
CA GLY A 247 17.43 2.02 5.95
C GLY A 247 16.49 2.11 4.76
N VAL A 248 15.15 2.04 4.90
CA VAL A 248 14.08 2.08 3.87
C VAL A 248 13.52 3.45 3.52
N ILE A 249 13.00 4.16 4.49
CA ILE A 249 12.42 5.49 4.31
C ILE A 249 13.52 6.54 4.12
N GLU A 250 13.21 7.64 3.46
CA GLU A 250 14.09 8.81 3.41
C GLU A 250 13.86 9.70 4.62
N GLY A 251 14.94 10.18 5.24
CA GLY A 251 14.82 10.95 6.48
C GLY A 251 14.44 10.08 7.67
N SER A 252 13.54 10.59 8.50
CA SER A 252 13.11 9.95 9.75
C SER A 252 11.60 9.76 9.78
N MET A 253 11.14 8.86 10.65
CA MET A 253 9.71 8.65 10.92
C MET A 253 8.93 9.97 11.18
N ALA A 254 9.56 10.96 11.80
CA ALA A 254 8.93 12.25 12.10
C ALA A 254 8.57 13.06 10.85
N ASP A 255 9.27 12.86 9.73
CA ASP A 255 9.04 13.59 8.49
C ASP A 255 7.74 13.16 7.79
N TYR A 256 7.20 12.00 8.18
CA TYR A 256 5.98 11.42 7.63
C TYR A 256 4.75 11.72 8.48
N ILE A 257 4.89 12.37 9.64
CA ILE A 257 3.74 12.67 10.52
C ILE A 257 2.83 13.69 9.82
N ALA A 258 1.54 13.37 9.74
CA ALA A 258 0.48 14.28 9.34
C ALA A 258 -0.35 14.69 10.56
N SER A 259 -0.91 15.90 10.55
CA SER A 259 -1.64 16.42 11.72
C SER A 259 -2.99 15.76 11.97
N ASP A 260 -3.59 15.16 10.93
CA ASP A 260 -4.88 14.46 10.99
C ASP A 260 -5.02 13.51 9.78
N ILE A 261 -5.93 12.54 9.87
CA ILE A 261 -6.21 11.56 8.81
C ILE A 261 -6.59 12.22 7.48
N LEU A 262 -7.25 13.39 7.48
CA LEU A 262 -7.60 14.14 6.26
C LEU A 262 -6.71 15.38 6.02
N LYS A 263 -5.48 15.40 6.55
CA LYS A 263 -4.51 16.49 6.33
C LYS A 263 -3.27 15.99 5.58
N ALA A 264 -2.95 16.64 4.46
CA ALA A 264 -1.80 16.30 3.62
C ALA A 264 -0.60 17.21 3.91
N ASP A 265 -0.24 17.35 5.19
CA ASP A 265 0.71 18.35 5.70
C ASP A 265 2.00 17.77 6.30
N CYS A 266 2.26 16.47 6.10
CA CYS A 266 3.58 15.92 6.41
C CYS A 266 4.67 16.59 5.57
N ARG A 267 5.90 16.56 6.11
CA ARG A 267 7.05 17.24 5.50
C ARG A 267 7.37 16.74 4.09
N VAL A 268 7.08 15.47 3.81
CA VAL A 268 7.33 14.84 2.50
C VAL A 268 6.20 15.01 1.48
N SER A 269 5.11 15.70 1.85
CA SER A 269 3.91 15.83 1.02
C SER A 269 4.22 16.50 -0.34
N GLN A 270 3.85 15.81 -1.41
CA GLN A 270 3.86 16.30 -2.78
C GLN A 270 2.47 16.75 -3.25
N PHE A 271 1.48 16.66 -2.37
CA PHE A 271 0.08 16.83 -2.72
C PHE A 271 -0.28 18.29 -3.02
N LEU A 272 -0.78 18.54 -4.23
CA LEU A 272 -1.17 19.88 -4.67
C LEU A 272 -2.41 20.38 -3.94
N GLY A 273 -3.32 19.49 -3.54
CA GLY A 273 -4.53 19.86 -2.80
C GLY A 273 -4.29 20.45 -1.41
N ALA A 274 -3.08 20.34 -0.85
CA ALA A 274 -2.69 21.06 0.37
C ALA A 274 -2.31 22.53 0.09
N LYS A 275 -1.93 22.84 -1.14
CA LYS A 275 -1.40 24.15 -1.58
C LYS A 275 -2.44 24.97 -2.35
N HIS A 276 -3.50 24.34 -2.86
CA HIS A 276 -4.50 24.97 -3.72
C HIS A 276 -5.92 24.78 -3.16
N SER A 277 -6.76 25.80 -3.30
CA SER A 277 -8.15 25.75 -2.89
C SER A 277 -8.98 24.93 -3.88
N TRP A 278 -10.07 24.31 -3.40
CA TRP A 278 -11.00 23.52 -4.24
C TRP A 278 -11.67 24.36 -5.35
N SER A 279 -11.64 25.70 -5.24
CA SER A 279 -12.16 26.63 -6.25
C SER A 279 -11.18 26.95 -7.38
N ASP A 280 -9.90 26.61 -7.23
CA ASP A 280 -8.89 26.84 -8.26
C ASP A 280 -8.79 25.59 -9.12
N ALA A 281 -9.67 25.49 -10.13
CA ALA A 281 -9.55 24.54 -11.23
C ALA A 281 -8.35 24.91 -12.11
N ALA A 282 -7.16 24.91 -11.53
CA ALA A 282 -5.92 25.05 -12.27
C ALA A 282 -5.74 23.77 -13.09
N VAL A 283 -5.58 23.94 -14.40
CA VAL A 283 -5.12 22.88 -15.30
C VAL A 283 -3.65 22.64 -14.93
N PHE A 284 -3.40 21.66 -14.08
CA PHE A 284 -2.05 21.26 -13.72
C PHE A 284 -1.47 20.36 -14.81
N GLU A 285 -0.32 20.74 -15.37
CA GLU A 285 0.50 19.78 -16.12
C GLU A 285 1.04 18.77 -15.11
N MET A 286 0.43 17.58 -15.08
CA MET A 286 0.92 16.48 -14.27
C MET A 286 2.24 15.95 -14.83
N GLY A 287 3.13 15.57 -13.93
CA GLY A 287 4.31 14.79 -14.31
C GLY A 287 3.93 13.50 -15.06
N PRO A 288 4.84 12.93 -15.87
CA PRO A 288 4.58 11.67 -16.55
C PRO A 288 4.29 10.57 -15.52
N LEU A 289 3.15 9.88 -15.69
CA LEU A 289 2.74 8.79 -14.82
C LEU A 289 3.42 7.49 -15.22
N ARG A 290 3.83 6.72 -14.21
CA ARG A 290 4.32 5.34 -14.35
C ARG A 290 3.33 4.38 -13.72
N SER A 291 2.94 3.37 -14.49
CA SER A 291 2.00 2.35 -14.04
C SER A 291 2.68 1.23 -13.28
N TRP A 292 2.08 0.92 -12.13
CA TRP A 292 2.35 -0.23 -11.28
C TRP A 292 1.09 -1.07 -11.21
N VAL A 293 1.21 -2.37 -11.48
CA VAL A 293 0.12 -3.33 -11.31
C VAL A 293 0.66 -4.49 -10.48
N GLY A 294 0.01 -4.78 -9.36
CA GLY A 294 0.22 -6.02 -8.63
C GLY A 294 -0.58 -7.13 -9.31
N GLU A 295 0.07 -8.02 -10.05
CA GLU A 295 -0.63 -9.14 -10.68
C GLU A 295 -0.90 -10.30 -9.69
N ALA A 296 -2.09 -10.89 -9.85
CA ALA A 296 -2.71 -11.83 -8.93
C ALA A 296 -1.90 -13.14 -8.80
N GLY A 297 -1.48 -13.47 -7.59
CA GLY A 297 -0.83 -14.77 -7.36
C GLY A 297 -0.25 -15.02 -5.98
N GLY A 298 0.00 -13.98 -5.18
CA GLY A 298 0.45 -14.16 -3.81
C GLY A 298 -0.42 -13.35 -2.87
N ASP A 299 -1.30 -14.02 -2.11
CA ASP A 299 -1.32 -13.62 -0.71
C ASP A 299 0.14 -13.72 -0.24
N SER A 300 0.69 -12.59 0.18
CA SER A 300 1.97 -12.61 0.88
C SER A 300 1.70 -13.45 2.13
N ASN A 301 1.96 -14.76 2.06
CA ASN A 301 2.06 -15.63 3.21
C ASN A 301 3.23 -15.07 4.03
N TYR A 302 2.94 -14.07 4.84
CA TYR A 302 3.79 -13.60 5.90
C TYR A 302 3.51 -14.58 7.03
N ALA A 303 4.34 -15.62 7.14
CA ALA A 303 4.37 -16.41 8.36
C ALA A 303 4.77 -15.45 9.48
N HIS A 304 4.06 -15.50 10.60
CA HIS A 304 4.14 -14.56 11.73
C HIS A 304 5.53 -14.50 12.41
N ASP A 305 6.50 -15.31 11.98
CA ASP A 305 7.64 -15.73 12.82
C ASP A 305 9.03 -15.24 12.36
N GLU A 306 9.16 -14.48 11.26
CA GLU A 306 10.50 -14.21 10.67
C GLU A 306 11.15 -12.86 11.02
N LEU A 307 10.58 -12.03 11.91
CA LEU A 307 11.24 -10.77 12.35
C LEU A 307 11.34 -10.62 13.89
N MET A 308 11.25 -11.72 14.63
CA MET A 308 11.55 -11.75 16.06
C MET A 308 12.98 -12.26 16.30
N GLU A 309 13.99 -11.49 15.88
CA GLU A 309 15.33 -11.51 16.49
C GLU A 309 15.90 -10.09 16.60
#